data_AF-A0A1Y2DI39-F1
#
_entry.id   AF-A0A1Y2DI39-F1
#
_cell.length_a   1.000
_cell.length_b   1.000
_cell.length_c   1.000
_cell.angle_alpha   90.00
_cell.angle_beta   90.00
_cell.angle_gamma   90.00
#
_symmetry.space_group_name_H-M   'P 1'
#
loop_
_entity.id
_entity.type
_entity.pdbx_description
1 polymer ?
#
loop_
_entity_poly.entity_id
_entity_poly.type
_entity_poly.pdbx_seq_one_letter_code
_entity_poly.pdbx_strand_id
1 'polypeptide(L)'
;MMYGTKPRLSILETLGMVLLLVFMVPPQLGLNITRCLFLAWQRGISLRYYVTCAANRVFLGGFSPRQLQNLVAPSAQTYAKWVKRKLQRAGKSNDAFILHRVHYDVHPLTSCGGSMMWIGDRKKATKFVLFFHGGGYITPLLQGHVEWCWQAYVVAGQEVGVEVAVCVLEYTLIPAARYPHQLIQATTAFNEMLRLGIKPGDIIIGGDSAGGNLATQLLGHLMTPHPTTPPVNLVEPLRGVFLVSPFVSHDTDTPSHRINKNIDMLPPVIAVDLPRQLLSEGPWELERRQGQGGYQLVRYGRGAGGAERPGH
;
A
#
# COMPACT_ATOMS: atom_id res chain seq x y z
N MET A 1 -6.64 21.46 4.56
CA MET A 1 -7.42 20.27 4.14
C MET A 1 -7.54 19.33 5.34
N MET A 2 -8.74 18.82 5.65
CA MET A 2 -8.92 17.86 6.75
C MET A 2 -8.44 16.48 6.31
N TYR A 3 -7.23 16.11 6.69
CA TYR A 3 -6.69 14.75 6.49
C TYR A 3 -7.50 13.75 7.33
N GLY A 4 -7.71 12.54 6.78
CA GLY A 4 -8.30 11.43 7.54
C GLY A 4 -9.83 11.48 7.73
N THR A 5 -10.60 12.10 6.84
CA THR A 5 -12.08 12.02 6.86
C THR A 5 -12.61 11.15 5.72
N LYS A 6 -13.70 10.41 5.99
CA LYS A 6 -14.38 9.62 4.95
C LYS A 6 -14.91 10.55 3.85
N PRO A 7 -14.87 10.15 2.57
CA PRO A 7 -15.50 10.94 1.52
C PRO A 7 -17.01 11.04 1.79
N ARG A 8 -17.55 12.26 1.69
CA ARG A 8 -19.00 12.47 1.65
C ARG A 8 -19.51 12.03 0.28
N LEU A 9 -20.39 11.04 0.27
CA LEU A 9 -21.04 10.57 -0.93
C LEU A 9 -22.24 11.47 -1.27
N SER A 10 -22.47 11.70 -2.55
CA SER A 10 -23.72 12.27 -3.04
C SER A 10 -24.90 11.33 -2.77
N ILE A 11 -26.12 11.84 -2.89
CA ILE A 11 -27.34 11.05 -2.72
C ILE A 11 -27.36 9.87 -3.71
N LEU A 12 -26.98 10.12 -4.97
CA LEU A 12 -26.91 9.09 -6.01
C LEU A 12 -25.84 8.03 -5.71
N GLU A 13 -24.63 8.43 -5.30
CA GLU A 13 -23.58 7.48 -4.91
C GLU A 13 -24.00 6.64 -3.70
N THR A 14 -24.72 7.24 -2.75
CA THR A 14 -25.24 6.56 -1.55
C THR A 14 -26.32 5.55 -1.92
N LEU A 15 -27.31 5.94 -2.72
CA LEU A 15 -28.35 5.04 -3.21
C LEU A 15 -27.74 3.89 -4.02
N GLY A 16 -26.82 4.20 -4.94
CA GLY A 16 -26.08 3.19 -5.70
C GLY A 16 -25.31 2.21 -4.81
N MET A 17 -24.64 2.71 -3.76
CA MET A 17 -23.92 1.87 -2.80
C MET A 17 -24.87 0.93 -2.05
N VAL A 18 -26.02 1.42 -1.61
CA VAL A 18 -27.04 0.60 -0.92
C VAL A 18 -27.61 -0.46 -1.85
N LEU A 19 -27.94 -0.10 -3.10
CA LEU A 19 -28.42 -1.06 -4.10
C LEU A 19 -27.38 -2.16 -4.37
N LEU A 20 -26.10 -1.80 -4.49
CA LEU A 20 -25.01 -2.77 -4.64
C LEU A 20 -24.95 -3.71 -3.42
N LEU A 21 -24.98 -3.18 -2.21
CA LEU A 21 -24.93 -3.97 -0.97
C LEU A 21 -26.11 -4.93 -0.83
N VAL A 22 -27.32 -4.51 -1.20
CA VAL A 22 -28.54 -5.31 -1.01
C VAL A 22 -28.72 -6.32 -2.14
N PHE A 23 -28.52 -5.92 -3.40
CA PHE A 23 -28.93 -6.71 -4.55
C PHE A 23 -27.77 -7.36 -5.30
N MET A 24 -26.56 -6.79 -5.28
CA MET A 24 -25.43 -7.30 -6.07
C MET A 24 -24.44 -8.11 -5.23
N VAL A 25 -24.14 -7.66 -4.00
CA VAL A 25 -23.16 -8.34 -3.13
C VAL A 25 -23.60 -9.77 -2.78
N PRO A 26 -24.83 -10.05 -2.31
CA PRO A 26 -25.22 -11.41 -1.92
C PRO A 26 -25.12 -12.46 -3.04
N PRO A 27 -25.68 -12.25 -4.26
CA PRO A 27 -25.59 -13.25 -5.32
C PRO A 27 -24.15 -13.41 -5.84
N GLN A 28 -23.39 -12.32 -5.98
CA GLN A 28 -22.00 -12.41 -6.41
C GLN A 28 -21.11 -13.12 -5.38
N LEU A 29 -21.35 -12.89 -4.09
CA LEU A 29 -20.64 -13.59 -3.04
C LEU A 29 -20.97 -15.09 -3.06
N GLY A 30 -22.25 -15.45 -3.23
CA GLY A 30 -22.67 -16.84 -3.40
C GLY A 30 -21.97 -17.53 -4.57
N LEU A 31 -21.96 -16.90 -5.74
CA LEU A 31 -21.28 -17.43 -6.94
C LEU A 31 -19.76 -17.55 -6.77
N ASN A 32 -19.11 -16.56 -6.15
CA ASN A 32 -17.68 -16.62 -5.91
C ASN A 32 -17.33 -17.68 -4.86
N ILE A 33 -18.10 -17.80 -3.77
CA ILE A 33 -17.89 -18.81 -2.73
C ILE A 33 -18.05 -20.22 -3.28
N THR A 34 -19.10 -20.51 -4.07
CA THR A 34 -19.30 -21.86 -4.66
C THR A 34 -18.15 -22.26 -5.56
N ARG A 35 -17.68 -21.33 -6.40
CA ARG A 35 -16.51 -21.53 -7.25
C ARG A 35 -15.23 -21.75 -6.45
N CYS A 36 -15.02 -20.92 -5.42
CA CYS A 36 -13.86 -20.97 -4.55
C CYS A 36 -13.83 -22.24 -3.69
N LEU A 37 -14.98 -22.76 -3.26
CA LEU A 37 -15.12 -24.03 -2.53
C LEU A 37 -14.59 -25.21 -3.35
N PHE A 38 -15.01 -25.31 -4.62
CA PHE A 38 -14.54 -26.37 -5.52
C PHE A 38 -13.02 -26.36 -5.68
N LEU A 39 -12.44 -25.17 -5.87
CA LEU A 39 -11.00 -25.00 -6.07
C LEU A 39 -10.19 -25.16 -4.78
N ALA A 40 -10.73 -24.73 -3.63
CA ALA A 40 -10.11 -24.94 -2.32
C ALA A 40 -9.98 -26.44 -2.01
N TRP A 41 -11.05 -27.20 -2.27
CA TRP A 41 -11.05 -28.66 -2.14
C TRP A 41 -10.03 -29.30 -3.09
N GLN A 42 -10.03 -28.92 -4.37
CA GLN A 42 -9.10 -29.47 -5.36
C GLN A 42 -7.62 -29.20 -5.02
N ARG A 43 -7.32 -28.07 -4.36
CA ARG A 43 -5.95 -27.61 -4.08
C ARG A 43 -5.48 -27.83 -2.64
N GLY A 44 -6.31 -28.38 -1.75
CA GLY A 44 -5.95 -28.65 -0.36
C GLY A 44 -5.66 -27.41 0.49
N ILE A 45 -6.24 -26.25 0.16
CA ILE A 45 -6.00 -24.98 0.87
C ILE A 45 -7.20 -24.66 1.76
N SER A 46 -6.92 -24.08 2.93
CA SER A 46 -7.96 -23.71 3.92
C SER A 46 -9.06 -22.82 3.32
N LEU A 47 -10.31 -23.27 3.46
CA LEU A 47 -11.51 -22.62 2.95
C LEU A 47 -11.68 -21.16 3.41
N ARG A 48 -11.23 -20.83 4.63
CA ARG A 48 -11.32 -19.46 5.17
C ARG A 48 -10.71 -18.41 4.23
N TYR A 49 -9.56 -18.72 3.62
CA TYR A 49 -8.86 -17.79 2.73
C TYR A 49 -9.63 -17.57 1.44
N TYR A 50 -10.23 -18.64 0.90
CA TYR A 50 -11.03 -18.59 -0.31
C TYR A 50 -12.31 -17.76 -0.12
N VAL A 51 -12.97 -17.88 1.04
CA VAL A 51 -14.12 -17.02 1.38
C VAL A 51 -13.68 -15.56 1.52
N THR A 52 -12.55 -15.28 2.17
CA THR A 52 -12.00 -13.92 2.25
C THR A 52 -11.66 -13.35 0.87
N CYS A 53 -11.05 -14.13 -0.01
CA CYS A 53 -10.77 -13.71 -1.40
C CYS A 53 -12.06 -13.43 -2.17
N ALA A 54 -13.08 -14.29 -2.05
CA ALA A 54 -14.38 -14.08 -2.67
C ALA A 54 -15.04 -12.78 -2.22
N ALA A 55 -15.02 -12.49 -0.91
CA ALA A 55 -15.53 -11.23 -0.38
C ALA A 55 -14.75 -10.03 -0.93
N ASN A 56 -13.42 -10.03 -0.80
CA ASN A 56 -12.58 -8.95 -1.31
C ASN A 56 -12.79 -8.70 -2.80
N ARG A 57 -12.95 -9.76 -3.59
CA ARG A 57 -13.20 -9.67 -5.03
C ARG A 57 -14.48 -8.95 -5.36
N VAL A 58 -15.57 -9.23 -4.64
CA VAL A 58 -16.87 -8.57 -4.84
C VAL A 58 -16.78 -7.10 -4.48
N PHE A 59 -16.19 -6.77 -3.33
CA PHE A 59 -16.05 -5.37 -2.91
C PHE A 59 -15.16 -4.58 -3.86
N LEU A 60 -13.98 -5.11 -4.19
CA LEU A 60 -13.03 -4.42 -5.07
C LEU A 60 -13.57 -4.28 -6.50
N GLY A 61 -14.32 -5.25 -7.02
CA GLY A 61 -14.85 -5.20 -8.39
C GLY A 61 -16.17 -4.43 -8.55
N GLY A 62 -16.95 -4.30 -7.48
CA GLY A 62 -18.32 -3.77 -7.55
C GLY A 62 -18.49 -2.31 -7.13
N PHE A 63 -17.58 -1.77 -6.31
CA PHE A 63 -17.74 -0.45 -5.71
C PHE A 63 -16.75 0.56 -6.31
N SER A 64 -17.18 1.80 -6.45
CA SER A 64 -16.29 2.92 -6.81
C SER A 64 -15.27 3.20 -5.68
N PRO A 65 -14.13 3.86 -5.98
CA PRO A 65 -13.15 4.22 -4.96
C PRO A 65 -13.74 4.99 -3.77
N ARG A 66 -14.63 5.95 -4.03
CA ARG A 66 -15.28 6.77 -2.98
C ARG A 66 -16.20 5.92 -2.11
N GLN A 67 -16.96 4.99 -2.70
CA GLN A 67 -17.81 4.08 -1.94
C GLN A 67 -16.98 3.14 -1.07
N LEU A 68 -15.90 2.56 -1.59
CA LEU A 68 -14.97 1.73 -0.81
C LEU A 68 -14.39 2.49 0.38
N GLN A 69 -13.89 3.71 0.15
CA GLN A 69 -13.37 4.58 1.20
C GLN A 69 -14.42 5.01 2.22
N ASN A 70 -15.69 5.10 1.82
CA ASN A 70 -16.79 5.39 2.74
C ASN A 70 -17.11 4.19 3.66
N LEU A 71 -16.95 2.95 3.17
CA LEU A 71 -17.22 1.73 3.93
C LEU A 71 -16.15 1.45 5.01
N VAL A 72 -14.90 1.82 4.78
CA VAL A 72 -13.79 1.55 5.70
C VAL A 72 -13.38 2.77 6.52
N ALA A 73 -12.67 2.57 7.63
CA ALA A 73 -12.16 3.66 8.45
C ALA A 73 -10.96 4.35 7.77
N PRO A 74 -10.80 5.68 7.88
CA PRO A 74 -9.60 6.38 7.45
C PRO A 74 -8.33 5.87 8.15
N SER A 75 -7.17 6.00 7.50
CA SER A 75 -5.89 5.46 8.00
C SER A 75 -5.54 5.98 9.40
N ALA A 76 -5.62 7.30 9.63
CA ALA A 76 -5.42 7.90 10.95
C ALA A 76 -6.33 7.29 12.04
N GLN A 77 -7.61 7.04 11.72
CA GLN A 77 -8.55 6.43 12.67
C GLN A 77 -8.21 4.95 12.93
N THR A 78 -7.85 4.21 11.88
CA THR A 78 -7.42 2.80 12.00
C THR A 78 -6.20 2.69 12.91
N TYR A 79 -5.19 3.53 12.71
CA TYR A 79 -3.99 3.59 13.53
C TYR A 79 -4.30 3.98 14.98
N ALA A 80 -5.05 5.07 15.21
CA ALA A 80 -5.44 5.50 16.56
C ALA A 80 -6.20 4.40 17.32
N LYS A 81 -7.12 3.71 16.63
CA LYS A 81 -7.89 2.60 17.21
C LYS A 81 -7.01 1.39 17.53
N TRP A 82 -6.02 1.10 16.68
CA TRP A 82 -5.04 0.05 16.94
C TRP A 82 -4.21 0.38 18.18
N VAL A 83 -3.61 1.57 18.26
CA VAL A 83 -2.84 2.05 19.42
C VAL A 83 -3.65 1.92 20.71
N LYS A 84 -4.87 2.50 20.72
CA LYS A 84 -5.77 2.46 21.88
C LYS A 84 -6.06 1.03 22.33
N ARG A 85 -6.44 0.14 21.41
CA ARG A 85 -6.75 -1.26 21.73
C ARG A 85 -5.54 -2.00 22.28
N LYS A 86 -4.36 -1.75 21.72
CA LYS A 86 -3.12 -2.43 22.11
C LYS A 86 -2.66 -2.00 23.49
N LEU A 87 -2.69 -0.71 23.78
CA LEU A 87 -2.43 -0.16 25.12
C LEU A 87 -3.45 -0.63 26.17
N GLN A 88 -4.74 -0.68 25.82
CA GLN A 88 -5.77 -1.19 26.74
C GLN A 88 -5.55 -2.66 27.11
N ARG A 89 -5.14 -3.50 26.15
CA ARG A 89 -4.82 -4.90 26.41
C ARG A 89 -3.56 -5.02 27.26
N ALA A 90 -2.51 -4.30 26.90
CA ALA A 90 -1.24 -4.30 27.63
C ALA A 90 -1.38 -3.79 29.07
N GLY A 91 -2.23 -2.79 29.32
CA GLY A 91 -2.52 -2.31 30.66
C GLY A 91 -3.23 -3.34 31.54
N LYS A 92 -4.08 -4.20 30.95
CA LYS A 92 -4.74 -5.30 31.69
C LYS A 92 -3.78 -6.43 32.04
N SER A 93 -2.78 -6.69 31.20
CA SER A 93 -1.79 -7.75 31.40
C SER A 93 -0.46 -7.25 31.99
N ASN A 94 -0.34 -5.96 32.29
CA ASN A 94 0.90 -5.27 32.67
C ASN A 94 2.09 -5.57 31.72
N ASP A 95 1.82 -5.60 30.41
CA ASP A 95 2.81 -5.90 29.38
C ASP A 95 3.72 -4.68 29.16
N ALA A 96 4.83 -4.63 29.90
CA ALA A 96 5.82 -3.56 29.82
C ALA A 96 6.42 -3.41 28.41
N PHE A 97 6.55 -4.51 27.66
CA PHE A 97 7.11 -4.48 26.31
C PHE A 97 6.25 -3.62 25.37
N ILE A 98 4.94 -3.81 25.41
CA ILE A 98 3.99 -3.00 24.63
C ILE A 98 3.89 -1.58 25.18
N LEU A 99 3.75 -1.43 26.51
CA LEU A 99 3.54 -0.13 27.15
C LEU A 99 4.70 0.85 26.90
N HIS A 100 5.93 0.35 26.74
CA HIS A 100 7.07 1.20 26.42
C HIS A 100 7.20 1.56 24.94
N ARG A 101 6.70 0.72 24.02
CA ARG A 101 6.93 0.89 22.57
C ARG A 101 5.74 1.38 21.76
N VAL A 102 4.53 1.27 22.30
CA VAL A 102 3.32 1.69 21.58
C VAL A 102 2.82 3.00 22.16
N HIS A 103 2.88 4.06 21.36
CA HIS A 103 2.32 5.37 21.70
C HIS A 103 1.57 5.93 20.49
N TYR A 104 0.68 6.89 20.71
CA TYR A 104 0.13 7.65 19.60
C TYR A 104 1.18 8.64 19.10
N ASP A 105 1.89 8.27 18.02
CA ASP A 105 2.91 9.10 17.38
C ASP A 105 2.56 9.28 15.90
N VAL A 106 2.22 10.52 15.54
CA VAL A 106 1.85 10.95 14.18
C VAL A 106 2.57 12.26 13.88
N HIS A 107 3.32 12.28 12.79
CA HIS A 107 4.01 13.47 12.29
C HIS A 107 3.40 13.91 10.95
N PRO A 108 2.69 15.05 10.88
CA PRO A 108 2.03 15.49 9.65
C PRO A 108 3.05 16.00 8.60
N LEU A 109 2.82 15.68 7.33
CA LEU A 109 3.60 16.17 6.20
C LEU A 109 2.93 17.41 5.61
N THR A 110 3.12 18.57 6.24
CA THR A 110 2.36 19.80 5.93
C THR A 110 2.58 20.31 4.49
N SER A 111 3.74 20.06 3.88
CA SER A 111 4.11 20.55 2.55
C SER A 111 3.39 19.85 1.40
N CYS A 112 3.09 18.56 1.54
CA CYS A 112 2.46 17.74 0.49
C CYS A 112 1.13 17.11 0.92
N GLY A 113 0.75 17.29 2.18
CA GLY A 113 -0.33 16.54 2.82
C GLY A 113 0.04 15.09 3.12
N GLY A 114 -0.76 14.45 3.97
CA GLY A 114 -0.47 13.11 4.51
C GLY A 114 0.24 13.15 5.86
N SER A 115 0.54 11.96 6.40
CA SER A 115 1.10 11.81 7.74
C SER A 115 2.06 10.62 7.82
N MET A 116 3.08 10.73 8.69
CA MET A 116 3.94 9.63 9.11
C MET A 116 3.40 9.08 10.44
N MET A 117 2.98 7.82 10.46
CA MET A 117 2.50 7.14 11.66
C MET A 117 3.57 6.16 12.16
N TRP A 118 4.04 6.36 13.39
CA TRP A 118 5.17 5.60 13.92
C TRP A 118 4.74 4.41 14.78
N ILE A 119 5.25 3.22 14.48
CA ILE A 119 5.02 2.01 15.25
C ILE A 119 6.36 1.60 15.90
N GLY A 120 6.37 1.44 17.22
CA GLY A 120 7.60 1.19 17.99
C GLY A 120 8.18 2.48 18.58
N ASP A 121 9.25 2.35 19.38
CA ASP A 121 9.91 3.50 20.00
C ASP A 121 11.01 4.05 19.08
N ARG A 122 10.65 5.03 18.24
CA ARG A 122 11.60 5.66 17.30
C ARG A 122 12.77 6.40 17.97
N LYS A 123 12.70 6.67 19.28
CA LYS A 123 13.81 7.31 20.01
C LYS A 123 14.89 6.31 20.41
N LYS A 124 14.54 5.03 20.52
CA LYS A 124 15.46 3.92 20.86
C LYS A 124 15.83 3.06 19.65
N ALA A 125 15.04 3.14 18.59
CA ALA A 125 15.26 2.39 17.36
C ALA A 125 16.65 2.68 16.76
N THR A 126 17.34 1.62 16.37
CA THR A 126 18.60 1.67 15.63
C THR A 126 18.39 1.29 14.16
N LYS A 127 17.23 0.72 13.83
CA LYS A 127 16.80 0.41 12.46
C LYS A 127 15.39 0.89 12.21
N PHE A 128 15.13 1.31 10.98
CA PHE A 128 13.89 1.96 10.61
C PHE A 128 13.30 1.33 9.35
N VAL A 129 11.97 1.25 9.31
CA VAL A 129 11.23 0.82 8.12
C VAL A 129 10.33 1.95 7.67
N LEU A 130 10.50 2.45 6.45
CA LEU A 130 9.50 3.30 5.79
C LEU A 130 8.54 2.40 5.02
N PHE A 131 7.34 2.21 5.57
CA PHE A 131 6.34 1.29 5.06
C PHE A 131 5.25 2.03 4.26
N PHE A 132 4.99 1.52 3.05
CA PHE A 132 3.88 1.95 2.21
C PHE A 132 2.84 0.83 2.15
N HIS A 133 1.60 1.12 2.53
CA HIS A 133 0.55 0.10 2.55
C HIS A 133 0.02 -0.22 1.15
N GLY A 134 -0.50 -1.43 0.95
CA GLY A 134 -1.26 -1.79 -0.25
C GLY A 134 -2.69 -1.25 -0.23
N GLY A 135 -3.49 -1.67 -1.21
CA GLY A 135 -4.86 -1.18 -1.35
C GLY A 135 -5.17 -0.50 -2.68
N GLY A 136 -4.33 -0.73 -3.70
CA GLY A 136 -4.54 -0.20 -5.04
C GLY A 136 -4.64 1.33 -5.08
N TYR A 137 -3.92 2.05 -4.21
CA TYR A 137 -4.06 3.52 -4.05
C TYR A 137 -5.50 4.02 -3.77
N ILE A 138 -6.44 3.12 -3.47
CA ILE A 138 -7.87 3.38 -3.30
C ILE A 138 -8.28 3.14 -1.85
N THR A 139 -7.83 2.04 -1.24
CA THR A 139 -8.22 1.71 0.14
C THR A 139 -7.21 2.26 1.14
N PRO A 140 -7.66 2.84 2.27
CA PRO A 140 -6.79 3.30 3.34
C PRO A 140 -6.09 2.14 4.06
N LEU A 141 -5.17 2.50 4.94
CA LEU A 141 -4.48 1.59 5.84
C LEU A 141 -5.48 0.73 6.63
N LEU A 142 -5.30 -0.58 6.56
CA LEU A 142 -6.10 -1.56 7.30
C LEU A 142 -5.41 -1.96 8.60
N GLN A 143 -6.19 -2.40 9.59
CA GLN A 143 -5.66 -2.87 10.88
C GLN A 143 -4.63 -4.01 10.69
N GLY A 144 -4.83 -4.85 9.67
CA GLY A 144 -3.88 -5.92 9.33
C GLY A 144 -2.49 -5.41 8.93
N HIS A 145 -2.40 -4.27 8.25
CA HIS A 145 -1.09 -3.68 7.91
C HIS A 145 -0.36 -3.18 9.15
N VAL A 146 -1.07 -2.53 10.08
CA VAL A 146 -0.49 -2.03 11.33
C VAL A 146 -0.01 -3.19 12.21
N GLU A 147 -0.84 -4.23 12.34
CA GLU A 147 -0.47 -5.43 13.09
C GLU A 147 0.70 -6.17 12.42
N TRP A 148 0.71 -6.29 11.09
CA TRP A 148 1.84 -6.86 10.36
C TRP A 148 3.13 -6.09 10.65
N CYS A 149 3.12 -4.76 10.55
CA CYS A 149 4.29 -3.94 10.83
C CYS A 149 4.80 -4.14 12.27
N TRP A 150 3.88 -4.21 13.24
CA TRP A 150 4.24 -4.47 14.62
C TRP A 150 4.89 -5.85 14.81
N GLN A 151 4.27 -6.92 14.29
CA GLN A 151 4.76 -8.28 14.49
C GLN A 151 6.05 -8.55 13.71
N ALA A 152 6.08 -8.23 12.41
CA ALA A 152 7.18 -8.58 11.53
C ALA A 152 8.43 -7.72 11.71
N TYR A 153 8.31 -6.52 12.30
CA TYR A 153 9.46 -5.62 12.46
C TYR A 153 9.76 -5.32 13.92
N VAL A 154 8.79 -4.87 14.71
CA VAL A 154 9.04 -4.47 16.11
C VAL A 154 9.23 -5.70 17.00
N VAL A 155 8.33 -6.68 16.95
CA VAL A 155 8.45 -7.92 17.76
C VAL A 155 9.62 -8.76 17.26
N ALA A 156 9.67 -9.07 15.96
CA ALA A 156 10.75 -9.88 15.40
C ALA A 156 12.14 -9.24 15.59
N GLY A 157 12.25 -7.91 15.47
CA GLY A 157 13.50 -7.20 15.76
C GLY A 157 13.94 -7.40 17.21
N GLN A 158 12.99 -7.35 18.14
CA GLN A 158 13.26 -7.54 19.57
C GLN A 158 13.70 -8.97 19.91
N GLU A 159 13.14 -9.97 19.26
CA GLU A 159 13.57 -11.36 19.40
C GLU A 159 15.05 -11.58 19.03
N VAL A 160 15.60 -10.73 18.15
CA VAL A 160 17.02 -10.76 17.75
C VAL A 160 17.85 -9.61 18.33
N GLY A 161 17.32 -8.89 19.33
CA GLY A 161 18.05 -7.83 20.04
C GLY A 161 18.24 -6.52 19.25
N VAL A 162 17.39 -6.25 18.26
CA VAL A 162 17.39 -5.02 17.45
C VAL A 162 16.16 -4.17 17.77
N GLU A 163 16.37 -2.90 18.11
CA GLU A 163 15.27 -1.94 18.25
C GLU A 163 14.86 -1.42 16.86
N VAL A 164 13.63 -1.73 16.45
CA VAL A 164 13.08 -1.33 15.15
C VAL A 164 11.89 -0.40 15.36
N ALA A 165 11.83 0.68 14.58
CA ALA A 165 10.62 1.50 14.44
C ALA A 165 10.16 1.55 12.98
N VAL A 166 8.84 1.53 12.78
CA VAL A 166 8.22 1.55 11.46
C VAL A 166 7.49 2.86 11.27
N CYS A 167 7.87 3.64 10.25
CA CYS A 167 7.12 4.78 9.77
C CYS A 167 6.15 4.31 8.68
N VAL A 168 4.87 4.22 8.99
CA VAL A 168 3.81 3.96 8.00
C VAL A 168 3.37 5.29 7.39
N LEU A 169 3.49 5.41 6.07
CA LEU A 169 3.02 6.60 5.36
C LEU A 169 1.50 6.54 5.11
N GLU A 170 0.77 7.52 5.63
CA GLU A 170 -0.57 7.87 5.17
C GLU A 170 -0.45 8.78 3.94
N TYR A 171 -0.45 8.18 2.75
CA TYR A 171 -0.46 8.90 1.48
C TYR A 171 -1.90 9.13 0.97
N THR A 172 -2.09 10.13 0.12
CA THR A 172 -3.39 10.50 -0.45
C THR A 172 -3.87 9.44 -1.45
N LEU A 173 -5.15 9.07 -1.36
CA LEU A 173 -5.76 8.04 -2.21
C LEU A 173 -6.45 8.64 -3.44
N ILE A 174 -6.61 7.84 -4.48
CA ILE A 174 -7.46 8.17 -5.64
C ILE A 174 -8.93 8.20 -5.19
N PRO A 175 -9.76 9.13 -5.68
CA PRO A 175 -9.49 10.11 -6.74
C PRO A 175 -8.95 11.45 -6.23
N ALA A 176 -8.70 11.60 -4.93
CA ALA A 176 -8.30 12.89 -4.35
C ALA A 176 -6.90 13.34 -4.83
N ALA A 177 -6.00 12.39 -5.08
CA ALA A 177 -4.73 12.66 -5.76
C ALA A 177 -4.31 11.48 -6.65
N ARG A 178 -3.52 11.79 -7.67
CA ARG A 178 -2.98 10.86 -8.67
C ARG A 178 -1.46 10.96 -8.74
N TYR A 179 -0.84 10.06 -9.49
CA TYR A 179 0.60 10.13 -9.73
C TYR A 179 0.98 11.51 -10.35
N PRO A 180 2.09 12.15 -9.91
CA PRO A 180 3.12 11.66 -8.99
C PRO A 180 2.91 12.06 -7.51
N HIS A 181 1.71 12.47 -7.08
CA HIS A 181 1.49 13.01 -5.73
C HIS A 181 1.88 12.03 -4.61
N GLN A 182 1.57 10.74 -4.75
CA GLN A 182 1.96 9.73 -3.75
C GLN A 182 3.49 9.55 -3.68
N LEU A 183 4.19 9.67 -4.82
CA LEU A 183 5.66 9.68 -4.86
C LEU A 183 6.23 10.92 -4.18
N ILE A 184 5.61 12.10 -4.36
CA ILE A 184 5.96 13.32 -3.62
C ILE A 184 5.84 13.07 -2.12
N GLN A 185 4.72 12.52 -1.65
CA GLN A 185 4.50 12.23 -0.23
C GLN A 185 5.51 11.20 0.32
N ALA A 186 5.80 10.14 -0.44
CA ALA A 186 6.82 9.14 -0.06
C ALA A 186 8.20 9.76 0.06
N THR A 187 8.55 10.63 -0.88
CA THR A 187 9.84 11.33 -0.90
C THR A 187 9.95 12.35 0.23
N THR A 188 8.87 13.09 0.51
CA THR A 188 8.81 14.00 1.65
C THR A 188 8.95 13.25 2.97
N ALA A 189 8.26 12.11 3.15
CA ALA A 189 8.42 11.27 4.34
C ALA A 189 9.85 10.78 4.52
N PHE A 190 10.48 10.33 3.43
CA PHE A 190 11.88 9.89 3.45
C PHE A 190 12.83 11.04 3.84
N ASN A 191 12.70 12.21 3.23
CA ASN A 191 13.49 13.40 3.58
C ASN A 191 13.26 13.85 5.03
N GLU A 192 12.03 13.76 5.55
CA GLU A 192 11.75 14.04 6.96
C GLU A 192 12.45 13.04 7.89
N MET A 193 12.54 11.75 7.54
CA MET A 193 13.34 10.78 8.30
C MET A 193 14.82 11.17 8.33
N LEU A 194 15.39 11.60 7.20
CA LEU A 194 16.77 12.09 7.15
C LEU A 194 16.95 13.34 8.01
N ARG A 195 15.99 14.28 7.96
CA ARG A 195 16.00 15.51 8.79
C ARG A 195 15.93 15.21 10.28
N LEU A 196 15.31 14.11 10.68
CA LEU A 196 15.30 13.61 12.05
C LEU A 196 16.63 12.96 12.48
N GLY A 197 17.65 12.97 11.61
CA GLY A 197 18.97 12.40 11.89
C GLY A 197 19.05 10.89 11.64
N ILE A 198 18.03 10.29 11.02
CA ILE A 198 18.05 8.87 10.65
C ILE A 198 18.92 8.72 9.41
N LYS A 199 19.95 7.89 9.55
CA LYS A 199 20.91 7.59 8.49
C LYS A 199 20.29 6.70 7.40
N PRO A 200 20.54 6.95 6.10
CA PRO A 200 20.05 6.06 5.04
C PRO A 200 20.44 4.60 5.24
N GLY A 201 21.64 4.33 5.76
CA GLY A 201 22.12 2.97 6.07
C GLY A 201 21.35 2.25 7.18
N ASP A 202 20.45 2.95 7.88
CA ASP A 202 19.55 2.39 8.90
C ASP A 202 18.10 2.26 8.44
N ILE A 203 17.77 2.72 7.21
CA ILE A 203 16.41 2.73 6.68
C ILE A 203 16.22 1.61 5.66
N ILE A 204 15.18 0.80 5.86
CA ILE A 204 14.62 -0.08 4.84
C ILE A 204 13.33 0.55 4.33
N ILE A 205 13.14 0.63 3.00
CA ILE A 205 11.85 1.05 2.42
C ILE A 205 11.10 -0.16 1.87
N GLY A 206 9.78 -0.15 1.89
CA GLY A 206 9.03 -1.26 1.31
C GLY A 206 7.54 -1.20 1.55
N GLY A 207 6.84 -2.19 1.02
CA GLY A 207 5.39 -2.25 1.08
C GLY A 207 4.81 -3.44 0.34
N ASP A 208 3.49 -3.56 0.40
CA ASP A 208 2.72 -4.58 -0.32
C ASP A 208 1.92 -3.99 -1.48
N SER A 209 1.76 -4.75 -2.57
CA SER A 209 0.89 -4.37 -3.69
C SER A 209 1.18 -2.96 -4.23
N ALA A 210 0.24 -2.03 -4.11
CA ALA A 210 0.41 -0.61 -4.45
C ALA A 210 1.49 0.10 -3.61
N GLY A 211 1.67 -0.28 -2.34
CA GLY A 211 2.76 0.22 -1.52
C GLY A 211 4.13 -0.31 -1.98
N GLY A 212 4.17 -1.55 -2.44
CA GLY A 212 5.36 -2.10 -3.13
C GLY A 212 5.67 -1.33 -4.41
N ASN A 213 4.65 -0.94 -5.18
CA ASN A 213 4.82 -0.05 -6.33
C ASN A 213 5.35 1.33 -5.94
N LEU A 214 4.86 1.90 -4.84
CA LEU A 214 5.35 3.18 -4.33
C LEU A 214 6.81 3.09 -3.86
N ALA A 215 7.22 1.97 -3.27
CA ALA A 215 8.63 1.71 -2.95
C ALA A 215 9.51 1.67 -4.20
N THR A 216 9.05 1.03 -5.29
CA THR A 216 9.78 1.01 -6.56
C THR A 216 9.85 2.39 -7.22
N GLN A 217 8.77 3.20 -7.11
CA GLN A 217 8.78 4.59 -7.58
C GLN A 217 9.82 5.43 -6.83
N LEU A 218 9.88 5.30 -5.50
CA LEU A 218 10.89 6.01 -4.70
C LEU A 218 12.31 5.56 -5.06
N LEU A 219 12.56 4.26 -5.23
CA LEU A 219 13.85 3.77 -5.73
C LEU A 219 14.24 4.36 -7.07
N GLY A 220 13.30 4.39 -8.02
CA GLY A 220 13.51 5.01 -9.33
C GLY A 220 13.86 6.49 -9.19
N HIS A 221 13.16 7.23 -8.32
CA HIS A 221 13.45 8.64 -8.02
C HIS A 221 14.84 8.86 -7.41
N LEU A 222 15.31 7.94 -6.56
CA LEU A 222 16.67 7.99 -5.99
C LEU A 222 17.76 7.78 -7.05
N MET A 223 17.49 6.96 -8.06
CA MET A 223 18.44 6.68 -9.16
C MET A 223 18.37 7.74 -10.26
N THR A 224 17.18 8.22 -10.57
CA THR A 224 16.91 9.20 -11.61
C THR A 224 15.83 10.15 -11.09
N PRO A 225 16.22 11.34 -10.60
CA PRO A 225 15.27 12.27 -9.98
C PRO A 225 14.14 12.67 -10.92
N HIS A 226 12.91 12.47 -10.46
CA HIS A 226 11.70 12.95 -11.09
C HIS A 226 11.61 14.49 -10.97
N PRO A 227 11.35 15.23 -12.07
CA PRO A 227 11.53 16.69 -12.12
C PRO A 227 10.58 17.47 -11.20
N THR A 228 9.40 16.91 -10.89
CA THR A 228 8.40 17.57 -10.02
C THR A 228 8.36 17.01 -8.59
N THR A 229 9.28 16.10 -8.26
CA THR A 229 9.37 15.48 -6.94
C THR A 229 10.55 16.08 -6.18
N PRO A 230 10.43 16.38 -4.86
CA PRO A 230 11.53 16.92 -4.09
C PRO A 230 12.80 16.07 -4.23
N PRO A 231 13.99 16.65 -4.42
CA PRO A 231 15.21 15.88 -4.55
C PRO A 231 15.52 15.14 -3.23
N VAL A 232 16.22 14.02 -3.34
CA VAL A 232 16.77 13.30 -2.20
C VAL A 232 18.27 13.20 -2.38
N ASN A 233 19.01 13.71 -1.39
CA ASN A 233 20.46 13.63 -1.38
C ASN A 233 20.88 12.52 -0.41
N LEU A 234 21.27 11.37 -0.96
CA LEU A 234 21.82 10.27 -0.17
C LEU A 234 23.33 10.47 0.04
N VAL A 235 23.73 10.63 1.30
CA VAL A 235 25.15 10.67 1.69
C VAL A 235 25.78 9.28 1.80
N GLU A 236 24.94 8.24 1.88
CA GLU A 236 25.32 6.83 1.91
C GLU A 236 24.17 5.97 1.33
N PRO A 237 24.42 4.71 0.93
CA PRO A 237 23.38 3.82 0.43
C PRO A 237 22.28 3.53 1.46
N LEU A 238 21.05 3.34 0.95
CA LEU A 238 19.94 2.81 1.74
C LEU A 238 20.25 1.36 2.22
N ARG A 239 19.77 0.98 3.41
CA ARG A 239 19.99 -0.37 3.97
C ARG A 239 19.44 -1.49 3.09
N GLY A 240 18.30 -1.28 2.45
CA GLY A 240 17.66 -2.25 1.57
C GLY A 240 16.19 -1.95 1.27
N VAL A 241 15.60 -2.78 0.42
CA VAL A 241 14.19 -2.70 0.02
C VAL A 241 13.55 -4.08 0.12
N PHE A 242 12.30 -4.13 0.56
CA PHE A 242 11.46 -5.33 0.43
C PHE A 242 10.17 -5.00 -0.32
N LEU A 243 9.69 -5.97 -1.11
CA LEU A 243 8.51 -5.84 -1.94
C LEU A 243 7.63 -7.08 -1.76
N VAL A 244 6.38 -6.88 -1.33
CA VAL A 244 5.43 -7.98 -1.17
C VAL A 244 4.39 -7.92 -2.28
N SER A 245 4.44 -8.86 -3.22
CA SER A 245 3.53 -8.94 -4.37
C SER A 245 3.29 -7.58 -5.05
N PRO A 246 4.36 -6.88 -5.49
CA PRO A 246 4.25 -5.47 -5.86
C PRO A 246 3.49 -5.29 -7.19
N PHE A 247 2.67 -4.25 -7.25
CA PHE A 247 1.90 -3.89 -8.45
C PHE A 247 2.79 -3.11 -9.44
N VAL A 248 3.63 -3.79 -10.21
CA VAL A 248 4.66 -3.15 -11.07
C VAL A 248 4.37 -3.24 -12.57
N SER A 249 3.25 -3.85 -12.97
CA SER A 249 2.86 -4.01 -14.37
C SER A 249 1.34 -3.90 -14.50
N HIS A 250 0.89 -3.30 -15.61
CA HIS A 250 -0.52 -3.31 -16.04
C HIS A 250 -0.82 -4.45 -17.03
N ASP A 251 0.14 -5.33 -17.31
CA ASP A 251 -0.06 -6.49 -18.16
C ASP A 251 -0.91 -7.55 -17.46
N THR A 252 -2.15 -7.69 -17.93
CA THR A 252 -3.11 -8.67 -17.41
C THR A 252 -3.14 -9.97 -18.21
N ASP A 253 -2.27 -10.13 -19.23
CA ASP A 253 -2.14 -11.33 -20.06
C ASP A 253 -0.91 -12.17 -19.70
N THR A 254 -0.43 -12.09 -18.45
CA THR A 254 0.63 -12.97 -17.97
C THR A 254 0.08 -14.36 -17.63
N PRO A 255 0.91 -15.42 -17.61
CA PRO A 255 0.49 -16.75 -17.18
C PRO A 255 -0.17 -16.75 -15.79
N SER A 256 0.36 -15.98 -14.83
CA SER A 256 -0.20 -15.90 -13.48
C SER A 256 -1.60 -15.27 -13.47
N HIS A 257 -1.83 -14.19 -14.23
CA HIS A 257 -3.16 -13.60 -14.38
C HIS A 257 -4.14 -14.60 -15.01
N ARG A 258 -3.76 -15.30 -16.08
CA ARG A 258 -4.65 -16.28 -16.74
C ARG A 258 -5.02 -17.46 -15.85
N ILE A 259 -4.04 -18.04 -15.14
CA ILE A 259 -4.23 -19.21 -14.28
C ILE A 259 -5.05 -18.84 -13.03
N ASN A 260 -4.83 -17.66 -12.46
CA ASN A 260 -5.43 -17.28 -11.18
C ASN A 260 -6.65 -16.36 -11.30
N LYS A 261 -7.05 -15.91 -12.51
CA LYS A 261 -8.15 -14.93 -12.74
C LYS A 261 -9.45 -15.17 -11.97
N ASN A 262 -9.71 -16.44 -11.62
CA ASN A 262 -10.95 -16.92 -11.02
C ASN A 262 -10.86 -17.19 -9.51
N ILE A 263 -9.65 -17.16 -8.95
CA ILE A 263 -9.39 -17.41 -7.52
C ILE A 263 -8.72 -16.22 -6.83
N ASP A 264 -8.10 -15.34 -7.62
CA ASP A 264 -7.47 -14.13 -7.11
C ASP A 264 -8.53 -13.20 -6.51
N MET A 265 -8.18 -12.59 -5.38
CA MET A 265 -8.99 -11.57 -4.73
C MET A 265 -9.09 -10.30 -5.58
N LEU A 266 -8.13 -10.07 -6.48
CA LEU A 266 -8.16 -8.96 -7.42
C LEU A 266 -8.89 -9.41 -8.71
N PRO A 267 -10.07 -8.87 -8.99
CA PRO A 267 -10.72 -9.15 -10.27
C PRO A 267 -9.97 -8.46 -11.41
N PRO A 268 -9.96 -9.05 -12.63
CA PRO A 268 -9.25 -8.47 -13.78
C PRO A 268 -9.62 -7.01 -14.09
N VAL A 269 -10.88 -6.63 -13.83
CA VAL A 269 -11.37 -5.25 -14.00
C VAL A 269 -10.53 -4.25 -13.18
N ILE A 270 -10.15 -4.60 -11.95
CA ILE A 270 -9.35 -3.72 -11.10
C ILE A 270 -7.92 -3.59 -11.62
N ALA A 271 -7.34 -4.68 -12.13
CA ALA A 271 -5.99 -4.63 -12.70
C ALA A 271 -5.91 -3.74 -13.96
N VAL A 272 -7.02 -3.54 -14.67
CA VAL A 272 -7.12 -2.64 -15.84
C VAL A 272 -7.48 -1.21 -15.45
N ASP A 273 -8.47 -1.04 -14.57
CA ASP A 273 -9.03 0.27 -14.25
C ASP A 273 -8.16 1.05 -13.26
N LEU A 274 -7.45 0.37 -12.36
CA LEU A 274 -6.56 1.03 -11.41
C LEU A 274 -5.45 1.83 -12.12
N PRO A 275 -4.62 1.25 -13.02
CA PRO A 275 -3.63 2.04 -13.74
C PRO A 275 -4.25 3.24 -14.45
N ARG A 276 -5.40 3.06 -15.11
CA ARG A 276 -6.11 4.17 -15.77
C ARG A 276 -6.49 5.27 -14.79
N GLN A 277 -7.06 4.95 -13.64
CA GLN A 277 -7.47 5.95 -12.65
C GLN A 277 -6.27 6.65 -11.99
N LEU A 278 -5.16 5.94 -11.79
CA LEU A 278 -3.94 6.45 -11.17
C LEU A 278 -3.14 7.35 -12.11
N LEU A 279 -3.17 7.05 -13.41
CA LEU A 279 -2.32 7.68 -14.44
C LEU A 279 -3.05 8.64 -15.37
N SER A 280 -4.38 8.55 -15.44
CA SER A 280 -5.19 9.46 -16.26
C SER A 280 -4.91 10.91 -15.89
N GLU A 281 -4.87 11.76 -16.91
CA GLU A 281 -4.74 13.23 -16.78
C GLU A 281 -3.39 13.69 -16.15
N GLY A 282 -2.44 12.77 -15.95
CA GLY A 282 -1.14 13.03 -15.33
C GLY A 282 0.03 13.09 -16.32
N PRO A 283 1.24 13.45 -15.85
CA PRO A 283 2.44 13.60 -16.69
C PRO A 283 3.00 12.27 -17.21
N TRP A 284 2.54 11.14 -16.68
CA TRP A 284 3.06 9.81 -16.98
C TRP A 284 3.05 9.44 -18.47
N GLU A 285 2.01 9.81 -19.23
CA GLU A 285 2.00 9.48 -20.67
C GLU A 285 3.13 10.19 -21.42
N LEU A 286 3.43 11.43 -21.03
CA LEU A 286 4.52 12.21 -21.59
C LEU A 286 5.86 11.63 -21.16
N GLU A 287 6.04 11.35 -19.86
CA GLU A 287 7.23 10.71 -19.31
C GLU A 287 7.52 9.37 -20.02
N ARG A 288 6.49 8.54 -20.22
CA ARG A 288 6.60 7.26 -20.93
C ARG A 288 7.07 7.45 -22.38
N ARG A 289 6.55 8.44 -23.10
CA ARG A 289 6.98 8.74 -24.48
C ARG A 289 8.43 9.23 -24.53
N GLN A 290 8.91 9.88 -23.48
CA GLN A 290 10.28 10.37 -23.35
C GLN A 290 11.26 9.33 -22.79
N GLY A 291 10.82 8.08 -22.57
CA GLY A 291 11.65 7.04 -21.95
C GLY A 291 11.89 7.22 -20.45
N GLN A 292 11.22 8.21 -19.84
CA GLN A 292 11.33 8.57 -18.42
C GLN A 292 10.20 7.96 -17.57
N GLY A 293 9.18 7.32 -18.16
CA GLY A 293 8.02 6.75 -17.43
C GLY A 293 8.27 5.43 -16.69
N GLY A 294 9.53 5.03 -16.52
CA GLY A 294 9.92 3.76 -15.89
C GLY A 294 9.65 3.68 -14.39
N TYR A 295 9.29 4.79 -13.75
CA TYR A 295 9.06 4.85 -12.30
C TYR A 295 7.86 4.02 -11.86
N GLN A 296 6.84 3.86 -12.71
CA GLN A 296 5.53 3.39 -12.24
C GLN A 296 5.15 1.99 -12.70
N LEU A 297 5.14 1.68 -14.00
CA LEU A 297 4.70 0.38 -14.50
C LEU A 297 5.56 -0.07 -15.67
N VAL A 298 6.11 -1.29 -15.57
CA VAL A 298 6.91 -1.92 -16.62
C VAL A 298 5.97 -2.75 -17.52
N ARG A 299 6.11 -2.63 -18.84
CA ARG A 299 5.43 -3.54 -19.79
C ARG A 299 6.38 -4.70 -20.10
N TYR A 300 5.99 -5.92 -19.76
CA TYR A 300 6.69 -7.10 -20.28
C TYR A 300 6.34 -7.25 -21.76
N GLY A 301 7.31 -6.97 -22.64
CA GLY A 301 7.11 -7.21 -24.07
C GLY A 301 7.06 -8.71 -24.35
N ARG A 302 6.09 -9.18 -25.15
CA ARG A 302 6.25 -10.42 -25.91
C ARG A 302 7.41 -10.19 -26.88
N GLY A 303 8.56 -10.81 -26.60
CA GLY A 303 9.69 -10.97 -27.53
C GLY A 303 10.07 -9.72 -28.33
N ALA A 304 10.91 -8.86 -27.77
CA ALA A 304 11.88 -8.17 -28.60
C ALA A 304 13.04 -9.15 -28.83
N GLY A 305 13.05 -9.80 -30.00
CA GLY A 305 14.29 -10.38 -30.51
C GLY A 305 15.32 -9.25 -30.63
N GLY A 306 16.55 -9.55 -30.18
CA GLY A 306 17.75 -8.78 -30.51
C GLY A 306 17.77 -7.32 -30.04
N ALA A 307 18.16 -7.10 -28.79
CA ALA A 307 18.95 -5.90 -28.48
C ALA A 307 20.34 -6.39 -28.09
N GLU A 308 21.26 -6.29 -29.06
CA GLU A 308 22.69 -6.53 -28.87
C GLU A 308 23.21 -5.71 -27.69
N ARG A 309 24.09 -6.33 -26.91
CA ARG A 309 24.96 -5.61 -25.97
C ARG A 309 25.83 -4.67 -26.79
N PRO A 310 25.96 -3.37 -26.47
CA PRO A 310 27.13 -2.63 -26.90
C PRO A 310 28.30 -3.17 -26.09
N GLY A 311 29.16 -3.94 -26.76
CA GLY A 311 30.51 -4.17 -26.28
C GLY A 311 31.30 -2.87 -26.41
N HIS A 312 31.95 -2.46 -25.33
CA HIS A 312 33.39 -2.25 -25.22
C HIS A 312 33.72 -1.91 -23.76
#